data_AF-A0A7W1U495-F1
#
_entry.id   AF-A0A7W1U495-F1
#
_cell.length_a   1.000
_cell.length_b   1.000
_cell.length_c   1.000
_cell.angle_alpha   90.00
_cell.angle_beta   90.00
_cell.angle_gamma   90.00
#
_symmetry.space_group_name_H-M   'P 1'
#
loop_
_entity.id
_entity.type
_entity.pdbx_description
1 polymer ?
#
loop_
_entity_poly.entity_id
_entity_poly.type
_entity_poly.pdbx_seq_one_letter_code
_entity_poly.pdbx_strand_id
1 'polypeptide(L)'
;MMSRKYESAIRDFTSSLKKPNAHSARAWTLAYRGDCYRELQQPADAIDDFSQALKLYPDFTYALEERGFAYEETRQFDLALADYQHALRLDPNLGLVWYYEGLHYERTRDFEAARHAFREAIRAFPKYLAAYIEAGYASSHLKDRDGAIASFDAAIQINPQSAAAFGARGRFYRDEKEYDRALADLTTAIQLAPKQKGYSYSRGAHLSR
;
A
#
# COMPACT_ATOMS: atom_id res chain seq x y z
N MET A 1 14.05 19.77 -12.08
CA MET A 1 15.04 20.14 -11.04
C MET A 1 15.35 18.98 -10.09
N MET A 2 14.38 18.10 -9.78
CA MET A 2 14.59 16.90 -8.94
C MET A 2 15.33 15.75 -9.65
N SER A 3 14.98 15.40 -10.90
CA SER A 3 15.68 14.35 -11.69
C SER A 3 17.21 14.50 -11.70
N ARG A 4 17.70 15.73 -11.93
CA ARG A 4 19.14 16.04 -11.95
C ARG A 4 19.85 15.76 -10.61
N LYS A 5 19.13 15.85 -9.49
CA LYS A 5 19.71 15.55 -8.16
C LYS A 5 19.91 14.05 -8.00
N TYR A 6 18.90 13.24 -8.35
CA TYR A 6 19.00 11.78 -8.29
C TYR A 6 20.06 11.23 -9.25
N GLU A 7 20.12 11.75 -10.49
CA GLU A 7 21.18 11.39 -11.44
C GLU A 7 22.59 11.70 -10.90
N SER A 8 22.75 12.83 -10.20
CA SER A 8 24.03 13.16 -9.57
C SER A 8 24.36 12.24 -8.40
N ALA A 9 23.38 11.98 -7.52
CA ALA A 9 23.55 11.06 -6.40
C ALA A 9 23.92 9.65 -6.89
N ILE A 10 23.28 9.15 -7.95
CA ILE A 10 23.61 7.88 -8.59
C ILE A 10 25.08 7.84 -9.05
N ARG A 11 25.58 8.92 -9.67
CA ARG A 11 27.00 9.00 -10.07
C ARG A 11 27.93 8.92 -8.86
N ASP A 12 27.60 9.64 -7.79
CA ASP A 12 28.42 9.69 -6.58
C ASP A 12 28.43 8.34 -5.84
N PHE A 13 27.26 7.71 -5.66
CA PHE A 13 27.16 6.36 -5.11
C PHE A 13 27.88 5.32 -5.97
N THR A 14 27.75 5.40 -7.30
CA THR A 14 28.47 4.52 -8.23
C THR A 14 29.98 4.67 -8.10
N SER A 15 30.48 5.90 -7.92
CA SER A 15 31.89 6.16 -7.66
C SER A 15 32.33 5.60 -6.31
N SER A 16 31.52 5.77 -5.26
CA SER A 16 31.76 5.22 -3.92
C SER A 16 31.90 3.69 -3.94
N LEU A 17 31.02 2.99 -4.67
CA LEU A 17 31.02 1.52 -4.78
C LEU A 17 32.25 0.93 -5.46
N LYS A 18 33.08 1.74 -6.14
CA LYS A 18 34.36 1.28 -6.71
C LYS A 18 35.48 1.21 -5.66
N LYS A 19 35.32 1.87 -4.52
CA LYS A 19 36.34 1.89 -3.46
C LYS A 19 36.10 0.75 -2.46
N PRO A 20 37.15 0.18 -1.85
CA PRO A 20 36.98 -0.73 -0.73
C PRO A 20 36.26 -0.03 0.42
N ASN A 21 35.17 -0.63 0.89
CA ASN A 21 34.37 -0.14 2.01
C ASN A 21 33.85 -1.31 2.83
N ALA A 22 33.49 -1.05 4.10
CA ALA A 22 32.87 -2.06 4.95
C ALA A 22 31.59 -2.58 4.27
N HIS A 23 31.29 -3.87 4.44
CA HIS A 23 30.11 -4.51 3.85
C HIS A 23 28.81 -3.77 4.21
N SER A 24 28.70 -3.27 5.45
CA SER A 24 27.58 -2.45 5.91
C SER A 24 27.46 -1.13 5.15
N ALA A 25 28.56 -0.36 5.04
CA ALA A 25 28.57 0.90 4.29
C ALA A 25 28.26 0.69 2.81
N ARG A 26 28.72 -0.43 2.23
CA ARG A 26 28.43 -0.81 0.85
C ARG A 26 26.96 -1.15 0.65
N ALA A 27 26.35 -1.91 1.56
CA ALA A 27 24.93 -2.25 1.51
C ALA A 27 24.05 -0.99 1.58
N TRP A 28 24.34 -0.06 2.50
CA TRP A 28 23.65 1.23 2.56
C TRP A 28 23.84 2.08 1.29
N THR A 29 25.06 2.10 0.73
CA THR A 29 25.33 2.83 -0.52
C THR A 29 24.51 2.27 -1.68
N LEU A 30 24.38 0.94 -1.77
CA LEU A 30 23.54 0.27 -2.76
C LEU A 30 22.07 0.62 -2.54
N ALA A 31 21.55 0.50 -1.31
CA ALA A 31 20.15 0.83 -1.01
C ALA A 31 19.81 2.29 -1.39
N TYR A 32 20.63 3.26 -1.00
CA TYR A 32 20.37 4.67 -1.35
C TYR A 32 20.47 4.95 -2.86
N ARG A 33 21.31 4.21 -3.58
CA ARG A 33 21.34 4.30 -5.05
C ARG A 33 20.08 3.66 -5.66
N GLY A 34 19.60 2.56 -5.09
CA GLY A 34 18.33 1.93 -5.41
C GLY A 34 17.13 2.89 -5.25
N ASP A 35 17.07 3.65 -4.16
CA ASP A 35 16.02 4.66 -3.95
C ASP A 35 16.03 5.72 -5.06
N CYS A 36 17.24 6.19 -5.43
CA CYS A 36 17.38 7.15 -6.52
C CYS A 36 16.87 6.58 -7.86
N TYR A 37 17.09 5.30 -8.12
CA TYR A 37 16.55 4.64 -9.31
C TYR A 37 15.01 4.57 -9.29
N ARG A 38 14.38 4.26 -8.15
CA ARG A 38 12.90 4.27 -8.04
C ARG A 38 12.31 5.66 -8.25
N GLU A 39 12.92 6.69 -7.68
CA GLU A 39 12.51 8.09 -7.89
C GLU A 39 12.62 8.52 -9.37
N LEU A 40 13.55 7.92 -10.12
CA LEU A 40 13.68 8.10 -11.57
C LEU A 40 12.79 7.15 -12.40
N GLN A 41 11.88 6.41 -11.76
CA GLN A 41 11.00 5.42 -12.41
C GLN A 41 11.79 4.30 -13.11
N GLN A 42 12.92 3.89 -12.52
CA GLN A 42 13.77 2.79 -12.96
C GLN A 42 13.77 1.65 -11.94
N PRO A 43 12.62 1.00 -11.67
CA PRO A 43 12.51 0.02 -10.59
C PRO A 43 13.36 -1.24 -10.83
N ALA A 44 13.67 -1.60 -12.07
CA ALA A 44 14.54 -2.74 -12.37
C ALA A 44 15.98 -2.53 -11.87
N ASP A 45 16.53 -1.33 -12.08
CA ASP A 45 17.87 -0.97 -11.59
C ASP A 45 17.87 -0.90 -10.04
N ALA A 46 16.78 -0.40 -9.45
CA ALA A 46 16.62 -0.39 -8.01
C ALA A 46 16.59 -1.80 -7.40
N ILE A 47 15.84 -2.72 -8.00
CA ILE A 47 15.77 -4.13 -7.56
C ILE A 47 17.14 -4.78 -7.57
N ASP A 48 17.97 -4.51 -8.58
CA ASP A 48 19.34 -5.04 -8.63
C ASP A 48 20.18 -4.51 -7.46
N ASP A 49 20.12 -3.21 -7.20
CA ASP A 49 20.86 -2.59 -6.09
C ASP A 49 20.42 -3.11 -4.71
N PHE A 50 19.12 -3.18 -4.44
CA PHE A 50 18.63 -3.75 -3.19
C PHE A 50 19.00 -5.23 -3.07
N SER A 51 18.95 -5.99 -4.17
CA SER A 51 19.38 -7.39 -4.17
C SER A 51 20.86 -7.55 -3.87
N GLN A 52 21.71 -6.66 -4.38
CA GLN A 52 23.12 -6.63 -4.02
C GLN A 52 23.32 -6.24 -2.54
N ALA A 53 22.55 -5.29 -2.02
CA ALA A 53 22.60 -4.92 -0.61
C ALA A 53 22.23 -6.12 0.29
N LEU A 54 21.18 -6.86 -0.07
CA LEU A 54 20.71 -8.04 0.67
C LEU A 54 21.66 -9.25 0.56
N LYS A 55 22.47 -9.35 -0.50
CA LYS A 55 23.58 -10.32 -0.55
C LYS A 55 24.67 -10.02 0.48
N LEU A 56 24.91 -8.74 0.77
CA LEU A 56 25.90 -8.31 1.77
C LEU A 56 25.35 -8.39 3.18
N TYR A 57 24.07 -8.07 3.35
CA TYR A 57 23.37 -8.10 4.63
C TYR A 57 21.93 -8.61 4.44
N PRO A 58 21.69 -9.94 4.60
CA PRO A 58 20.38 -10.54 4.31
C PRO A 58 19.23 -10.03 5.18
N ASP A 59 19.51 -9.65 6.42
CA ASP A 59 18.52 -9.12 7.37
C ASP A 59 18.47 -7.58 7.33
N PHE A 60 18.73 -6.99 6.17
CA PHE A 60 18.64 -5.55 5.97
C PHE A 60 17.19 -5.13 5.77
N THR A 61 16.45 -4.94 6.86
CA THR A 61 15.00 -4.62 6.84
C THR A 61 14.63 -3.51 5.86
N TYR A 62 15.40 -2.42 5.80
CA TYR A 62 15.17 -1.31 4.87
C TYR A 62 15.23 -1.76 3.40
N ALA A 63 16.27 -2.52 3.02
CA ALA A 63 16.39 -3.00 1.64
C ALA A 63 15.33 -4.06 1.28
N LEU A 64 14.87 -4.87 2.24
CA LEU A 64 13.74 -5.79 2.04
C LEU A 64 12.46 -5.01 1.74
N GLU A 65 12.14 -3.99 2.55
CA GLU A 65 10.97 -3.14 2.36
C GLU A 65 10.98 -2.44 0.99
N GLU A 66 12.09 -1.74 0.68
CA GLU A 66 12.17 -0.93 -0.55
C GLU A 66 12.24 -1.81 -1.81
N ARG A 67 12.84 -3.01 -1.74
CA ARG A 67 12.80 -3.97 -2.85
C ARG A 67 11.40 -4.56 -3.03
N GLY A 68 10.69 -4.84 -1.94
CA GLY A 68 9.29 -5.26 -1.99
C GLY A 68 8.41 -4.23 -2.71
N PHE A 69 8.57 -2.94 -2.40
CA PHE A 69 7.86 -1.87 -3.11
C PHE A 69 8.26 -1.79 -4.60
N ALA A 70 9.54 -1.95 -4.93
CA ALA A 70 9.97 -2.01 -6.33
C ALA A 70 9.41 -3.23 -7.09
N TYR A 71 9.24 -4.36 -6.40
CA TYR A 71 8.56 -5.53 -6.94
C TYR A 71 7.06 -5.27 -7.17
N GLU A 72 6.37 -4.55 -6.28
CA GLU A 72 4.98 -4.08 -6.52
C GLU A 72 4.89 -3.19 -7.77
N GLU A 73 5.79 -2.23 -7.94
CA GLU A 73 5.87 -1.35 -9.12
C GLU A 73 6.06 -2.13 -10.43
N THR A 74 6.80 -3.24 -10.37
CA THR A 74 7.04 -4.14 -11.51
C THR A 74 6.06 -5.32 -11.57
N ARG A 75 5.04 -5.34 -10.71
CA ARG A 75 3.99 -6.38 -10.63
C ARG A 75 4.50 -7.79 -10.31
N GLN A 76 5.65 -7.90 -9.66
CA GLN A 76 6.25 -9.14 -9.17
C GLN A 76 5.76 -9.45 -7.74
N PHE A 77 4.45 -9.62 -7.58
CA PHE A 77 3.78 -9.62 -6.27
C PHE A 77 4.21 -10.75 -5.32
N ASP A 78 4.59 -11.92 -5.84
CA ASP A 78 5.05 -13.05 -5.01
C ASP A 78 6.44 -12.77 -4.41
N LEU A 79 7.32 -12.12 -5.18
CA LEU A 79 8.63 -11.69 -4.69
C LEU A 79 8.49 -10.55 -3.67
N ALA A 80 7.56 -9.62 -3.90
CA ALA A 80 7.24 -8.57 -2.94
C ALA A 80 6.76 -9.17 -1.60
N LEU A 81 5.82 -10.13 -1.65
CA LEU A 81 5.32 -10.80 -0.45
C LEU A 81 6.45 -11.50 0.34
N ALA A 82 7.35 -12.19 -0.35
CA ALA A 82 8.47 -12.88 0.31
C ALA A 82 9.37 -11.90 1.09
N ASP A 83 9.69 -10.74 0.48
CA ASP A 83 10.47 -9.68 1.13
C ASP A 83 9.72 -9.04 2.29
N TYR A 84 8.42 -8.76 2.14
CA TYR A 84 7.57 -8.23 3.20
C TYR A 84 7.52 -9.16 4.41
N GLN A 85 7.29 -10.46 4.18
CA GLN A 85 7.26 -11.45 5.26
C GLN A 85 8.62 -11.56 5.96
N HIS A 86 9.73 -11.41 5.23
CA HIS A 86 11.06 -11.35 5.85
C HIS A 86 11.22 -10.09 6.68
N ALA A 87 10.91 -8.91 6.14
CA ALA A 87 10.98 -7.65 6.86
C ALA A 87 10.13 -7.68 8.14
N LEU A 88 8.91 -8.22 8.09
CA LEU A 88 8.00 -8.31 9.23
C LEU A 88 8.44 -9.30 10.32
N ARG A 89 9.23 -10.33 9.97
CA ARG A 89 9.88 -11.19 10.98
C ARG A 89 10.97 -10.45 11.76
N LEU A 90 11.61 -9.46 11.12
CA LEU A 90 12.67 -8.65 11.72
C LEU A 90 12.10 -7.45 12.50
N ASP A 91 11.09 -6.79 11.94
CA ASP A 91 10.37 -5.68 12.57
C ASP A 91 8.85 -5.78 12.28
N PRO A 92 8.02 -6.16 13.27
CA PRO A 92 6.58 -6.28 13.09
C PRO A 92 5.84 -4.93 13.11
N ASN A 93 6.53 -3.79 13.26
CA ASN A 93 5.91 -2.46 13.30
C ASN A 93 5.92 -1.73 11.95
N LEU A 94 6.27 -2.42 10.86
CA LEU A 94 6.27 -1.87 9.51
C LEU A 94 4.85 -1.81 8.94
N GLY A 95 4.09 -0.77 9.27
CA GLY A 95 2.67 -0.70 8.93
C GLY A 95 2.37 -0.62 7.43
N LEU A 96 3.25 -0.03 6.61
CA LEU A 96 3.09 -0.03 5.15
C LEU A 96 3.31 -1.43 4.58
N VAL A 97 4.30 -2.16 5.11
CA VAL A 97 4.58 -3.54 4.71
C VAL A 97 3.37 -4.45 5.01
N TRP A 98 2.80 -4.35 6.22
CA TRP A 98 1.54 -5.04 6.56
C TRP A 98 0.40 -4.69 5.61
N TYR A 99 0.28 -3.41 5.21
CA TYR A 99 -0.75 -2.99 4.28
C TYR A 99 -0.58 -3.62 2.89
N TYR A 100 0.64 -3.63 2.34
CA TYR A 100 0.89 -4.26 1.03
C TYR A 100 0.76 -5.78 1.07
N GLU A 101 1.13 -6.44 2.18
CA GLU A 101 0.82 -7.85 2.39
C GLU A 101 -0.70 -8.11 2.39
N GLY A 102 -1.49 -7.24 3.06
CA GLY A 102 -2.95 -7.32 3.02
C GLY A 102 -3.52 -7.18 1.60
N LEU A 103 -2.97 -6.24 0.80
CA LEU A 103 -3.34 -6.09 -0.61
C LEU A 103 -2.99 -7.34 -1.44
N HIS A 104 -1.88 -8.02 -1.14
CA HIS A 104 -1.55 -9.29 -1.79
C HIS A 104 -2.62 -10.36 -1.49
N TYR A 105 -3.01 -10.50 -0.23
CA TYR A 105 -4.03 -11.48 0.16
C TYR A 105 -5.43 -11.16 -0.41
N GLU A 106 -5.80 -9.88 -0.51
CA GLU A 106 -6.99 -9.43 -1.25
C GLU A 106 -6.97 -9.90 -2.71
N ARG A 107 -5.84 -9.72 -3.43
CA ARG A 107 -5.70 -10.15 -4.84
C ARG A 107 -5.83 -11.66 -5.01
N THR A 108 -5.33 -12.43 -4.05
CA THR A 108 -5.41 -13.89 -4.03
C THR A 108 -6.69 -14.42 -3.39
N ARG A 109 -7.56 -13.52 -2.91
CA ARG A 109 -8.85 -13.78 -2.26
C ARG A 109 -8.76 -14.51 -0.93
N ASP A 110 -7.62 -14.46 -0.27
CA ASP A 110 -7.47 -14.88 1.13
C ASP A 110 -7.88 -13.71 2.05
N PHE A 111 -9.20 -13.52 2.17
CA PHE A 111 -9.74 -12.38 2.91
C PHE A 111 -9.48 -12.47 4.42
N GLU A 112 -9.24 -13.66 4.96
CA GLU A 112 -8.86 -13.85 6.36
C GLU A 112 -7.43 -13.33 6.63
N ALA A 113 -6.48 -13.73 5.78
CA ALA A 113 -5.12 -13.22 5.86
C ALA A 113 -5.06 -11.72 5.57
N ALA A 114 -5.86 -11.22 4.62
CA ALA A 114 -5.99 -9.79 4.33
C ALA A 114 -6.51 -9.01 5.56
N ARG A 115 -7.59 -9.48 6.19
CA ARG A 115 -8.14 -8.86 7.41
C ARG A 115 -7.10 -8.79 8.53
N HIS A 116 -6.34 -9.86 8.74
CA HIS A 116 -5.26 -9.87 9.73
C HIS A 116 -4.19 -8.81 9.39
N ALA A 117 -3.68 -8.82 8.17
CA ALA A 117 -2.64 -7.91 7.74
C ALA A 117 -3.07 -6.43 7.82
N PHE A 118 -4.29 -6.09 7.37
CA PHE A 118 -4.80 -4.72 7.51
C PHE A 118 -5.00 -4.29 8.97
N ARG A 119 -5.37 -5.21 9.87
CA ARG A 119 -5.45 -4.91 11.31
C ARG A 119 -4.07 -4.58 11.89
N GLU A 120 -3.03 -5.32 11.52
CA GLU A 120 -1.68 -5.02 11.96
C GLU A 120 -1.14 -3.72 11.32
N ALA A 121 -1.50 -3.44 10.07
CA ALA A 121 -1.21 -2.15 9.42
C ALA A 121 -1.85 -0.98 10.20
N ILE A 122 -3.11 -1.13 10.62
CA ILE A 122 -3.83 -0.15 11.45
C ILE A 122 -3.17 -0.01 12.83
N ARG A 123 -2.73 -1.11 13.45
CA ARG A 123 -2.04 -1.08 14.75
C ARG A 123 -0.74 -0.28 14.67
N ALA A 124 0.03 -0.48 13.62
CA ALA A 124 1.30 0.22 13.39
C ALA A 124 1.10 1.67 12.92
N PHE A 125 0.09 1.93 12.08
CA PHE A 125 -0.26 3.26 11.58
C PHE A 125 -1.75 3.60 11.76
N PRO A 126 -2.18 4.02 12.97
CA PRO A 126 -3.60 4.21 13.32
C PRO A 126 -4.33 5.32 12.55
N LYS A 127 -3.61 6.16 11.80
CA LYS A 127 -4.19 7.23 10.97
C LYS A 127 -4.12 6.93 9.48
N TYR A 128 -3.72 5.72 9.09
CA TYR A 128 -3.60 5.35 7.69
C TYR A 128 -4.96 4.97 7.11
N LEU A 129 -5.65 5.97 6.57
CA LEU A 129 -7.02 5.86 6.07
C LEU A 129 -7.22 4.71 5.06
N ALA A 130 -6.25 4.45 4.18
CA ALA A 130 -6.36 3.41 3.18
C ALA A 130 -6.49 2.01 3.82
N ALA A 131 -5.72 1.71 4.88
CA ALA A 131 -5.83 0.42 5.57
C ALA A 131 -7.21 0.20 6.20
N TYR A 132 -7.88 1.24 6.69
CA TYR A 132 -9.26 1.13 7.18
C TYR A 132 -10.26 0.85 6.06
N ILE A 133 -10.10 1.48 4.89
CA ILE A 133 -10.96 1.19 3.73
C ILE A 133 -10.79 -0.27 3.30
N GLU A 134 -9.55 -0.74 3.15
CA GLU A 134 -9.28 -2.10 2.70
C GLU A 134 -9.70 -3.15 3.75
N ALA A 135 -9.53 -2.87 5.05
CA ALA A 135 -10.09 -3.70 6.12
C ALA A 135 -11.61 -3.82 6.04
N GLY A 136 -12.30 -2.75 5.65
CA GLY A 136 -13.75 -2.75 5.43
C GLY A 136 -14.16 -3.66 4.26
N TYR A 137 -13.40 -3.66 3.16
CA TYR A 137 -13.65 -4.57 2.04
C TYR A 137 -13.36 -6.03 2.39
N ALA A 138 -12.23 -6.31 3.05
CA ALA A 138 -11.92 -7.66 3.50
C ALA A 138 -13.02 -8.23 4.41
N SER A 139 -13.51 -7.41 5.36
CA SER A 139 -14.63 -7.78 6.25
C SER A 139 -15.93 -8.01 5.49
N SER A 140 -16.24 -7.17 4.49
CA SER A 140 -17.40 -7.35 3.60
C SER A 140 -17.35 -8.67 2.85
N HIS A 141 -16.18 -9.04 2.31
CA HIS A 141 -15.97 -10.32 1.64
C HIS A 141 -16.18 -11.52 2.56
N LEU A 142 -15.81 -11.39 3.84
CA LEU A 142 -16.03 -12.38 4.90
C LEU A 142 -17.46 -12.38 5.46
N LYS A 143 -18.37 -11.54 4.95
CA LYS A 143 -19.73 -11.36 5.48
C LYS A 143 -19.77 -10.85 6.93
N ASP A 144 -18.67 -10.27 7.39
CA ASP A 144 -18.60 -9.52 8.64
C ASP A 144 -19.08 -8.09 8.41
N ARG A 145 -20.40 -7.95 8.47
CA ARG A 145 -21.10 -6.70 8.21
C ARG A 145 -20.74 -5.61 9.22
N ASP A 146 -20.67 -5.95 10.50
CA ASP A 146 -20.38 -4.99 11.56
C ASP A 146 -18.92 -4.53 11.50
N GLY A 147 -17.99 -5.46 11.23
CA GLY A 147 -16.59 -5.15 10.97
C GLY A 147 -16.41 -4.21 9.77
N ALA A 148 -17.10 -4.49 8.66
CA ALA A 148 -17.04 -3.65 7.47
C ALA A 148 -17.50 -2.21 7.73
N ILE A 149 -18.65 -2.04 8.39
CA ILE A 149 -19.18 -0.71 8.73
C ILE A 149 -18.23 0.01 9.70
N ALA A 150 -17.77 -0.67 10.75
CA ALA A 150 -16.86 -0.07 11.73
C ALA A 150 -15.56 0.43 11.09
N SER A 151 -14.98 -0.35 10.17
CA SER A 151 -13.78 0.04 9.43
C SER A 151 -14.01 1.26 8.53
N PHE A 152 -15.12 1.29 7.77
CA PHE A 152 -15.43 2.45 6.93
C PHE A 152 -15.76 3.70 7.76
N ASP A 153 -16.46 3.55 8.89
CA ASP A 153 -16.77 4.63 9.81
C ASP A 153 -15.49 5.22 10.39
N ALA A 154 -14.53 4.38 10.81
CA ALA A 154 -13.23 4.83 11.27
C ALA A 154 -12.45 5.59 10.18
N ALA A 155 -12.50 5.13 8.92
CA ALA A 155 -11.89 5.86 7.80
C ALA A 155 -12.50 7.27 7.62
N ILE A 156 -13.82 7.41 7.77
CA ILE A 156 -14.54 8.69 7.73
C ILE A 156 -14.20 9.56 8.94
N GLN A 157 -14.06 8.98 10.14
CA GLN A 157 -13.65 9.72 11.34
C GLN A 157 -12.23 10.26 11.21
N ILE A 158 -11.31 9.50 10.62
CA ILE A 158 -9.92 9.94 10.36
C ILE A 158 -9.91 11.12 9.38
N ASN A 159 -10.70 11.06 8.32
CA ASN A 159 -10.84 12.17 7.38
C ASN A 159 -12.31 12.33 6.91
N PRO A 160 -13.06 13.26 7.53
CA PRO A 160 -14.45 13.54 7.17
C PRO A 160 -14.62 14.19 5.78
N GLN A 161 -13.53 14.49 5.07
CA GLN A 161 -13.54 15.00 3.69
C GLN A 161 -13.06 13.95 2.69
N SER A 162 -12.91 12.69 3.11
CA SER A 162 -12.49 11.60 2.22
C SER A 162 -13.65 11.09 1.36
N ALA A 163 -13.70 11.54 0.11
CA ALA A 163 -14.63 11.00 -0.88
C ALA A 163 -14.50 9.48 -1.05
N ALA A 164 -13.26 8.95 -0.93
CA ALA A 164 -12.98 7.52 -1.03
C ALA A 164 -13.63 6.72 0.10
N ALA A 165 -13.61 7.22 1.33
CA ALA A 165 -14.19 6.53 2.48
C ALA A 165 -15.73 6.48 2.40
N PHE A 166 -16.37 7.61 2.11
CA PHE A 166 -17.83 7.65 1.84
C PHE A 166 -18.19 6.78 0.63
N GLY A 167 -17.41 6.86 -0.45
CA GLY A 167 -17.63 6.05 -1.64
C GLY A 167 -17.52 4.55 -1.39
N ALA A 168 -16.61 4.13 -0.50
CA ALA A 168 -16.44 2.73 -0.09
C ALA A 168 -17.65 2.23 0.71
N ARG A 169 -18.04 2.96 1.76
CA ARG A 169 -19.21 2.62 2.59
C ARG A 169 -20.52 2.64 1.79
N GLY A 170 -20.68 3.61 0.90
CA GLY A 170 -21.84 3.71 0.02
C GLY A 170 -21.94 2.55 -0.99
N ARG A 171 -20.82 2.07 -1.53
CA ARG A 171 -20.79 0.85 -2.36
C ARG A 171 -21.16 -0.40 -1.55
N PHE A 172 -20.64 -0.50 -0.33
CA PHE A 172 -20.98 -1.58 0.58
C PHE A 172 -22.48 -1.63 0.89
N TYR A 173 -23.09 -0.50 1.30
CA TYR A 173 -24.53 -0.43 1.54
C TYR A 173 -25.37 -0.76 0.30
N ARG A 174 -24.92 -0.36 -0.90
CA ARG A 174 -25.60 -0.72 -2.14
C ARG A 174 -25.61 -2.24 -2.35
N ASP A 175 -24.48 -2.90 -2.12
CA ASP A 175 -24.35 -4.34 -2.29
C ASP A 175 -25.20 -5.11 -1.27
N GLU A 176 -25.38 -4.53 -0.07
CA GLU A 176 -26.33 -4.97 0.97
C GLU A 176 -27.81 -4.57 0.69
N LYS A 177 -28.08 -3.93 -0.45
CA LYS A 177 -29.42 -3.44 -0.89
C LYS A 177 -30.02 -2.35 0.00
N GLU A 178 -29.18 -1.61 0.72
CA GLU A 178 -29.57 -0.51 1.58
C GLU A 178 -29.46 0.82 0.86
N TYR A 179 -30.39 1.02 -0.07
CA TYR A 179 -30.29 2.05 -1.08
C TYR A 179 -30.32 3.47 -0.52
N ASP A 180 -31.09 3.73 0.55
CA ASP A 180 -31.13 5.07 1.17
C ASP A 180 -29.79 5.46 1.77
N ARG A 181 -29.16 4.52 2.51
CA ARG A 181 -27.82 4.72 3.09
C ARG A 181 -26.76 4.86 2.00
N ALA A 182 -26.82 3.99 0.99
CA ALA A 182 -25.91 4.06 -0.16
C ALA A 182 -26.03 5.39 -0.91
N LEU A 183 -27.26 5.87 -1.13
CA LEU A 183 -27.53 7.13 -1.82
C LEU A 183 -26.98 8.34 -1.06
N ALA A 184 -27.13 8.35 0.27
CA ALA A 184 -26.57 9.40 1.12
C ALA A 184 -25.04 9.46 0.99
N ASP A 185 -24.36 8.34 1.25
CA ASP A 185 -22.89 8.27 1.21
C ASP A 185 -22.31 8.57 -0.18
N LEU A 186 -22.89 7.98 -1.24
CA LEU A 186 -22.43 8.22 -2.61
C LEU A 186 -22.68 9.67 -3.05
N THR A 187 -23.73 10.32 -2.54
CA THR A 187 -23.98 11.75 -2.79
C THR A 187 -22.91 12.61 -2.11
N THR A 188 -22.57 12.33 -0.85
CA THR A 188 -21.46 13.00 -0.16
C THR A 188 -20.14 12.79 -0.91
N ALA A 189 -19.84 11.56 -1.34
CA ALA A 189 -18.63 11.26 -2.13
C ALA A 189 -18.56 12.06 -3.44
N ILE A 190 -19.69 12.22 -4.14
CA ILE A 190 -19.78 13.05 -5.37
C ILE A 190 -19.57 14.54 -5.05
N GLN A 191 -20.15 15.04 -3.96
CA GLN A 191 -19.94 16.44 -3.55
C GLN A 191 -18.47 16.73 -3.23
N LEU A 192 -17.79 15.81 -2.55
CA LEU A 192 -16.39 15.93 -2.19
C LEU A 192 -15.44 15.76 -3.39
N ALA A 193 -15.80 14.91 -4.37
CA ALA A 193 -14.99 14.65 -5.56
C ALA A 193 -15.84 14.55 -6.85
N PRO A 194 -16.36 15.68 -7.36
CA PRO A 194 -17.36 15.69 -8.44
C PRO A 194 -16.84 15.19 -9.79
N LYS A 195 -15.52 15.18 -9.99
CA LYS A 195 -14.89 14.67 -11.22
C LYS A 195 -14.71 13.15 -11.22
N GLN A 196 -14.91 12.48 -10.08
CA GLN A 196 -14.74 11.03 -9.97
C GLN A 196 -16.02 10.30 -10.40
N LYS A 197 -16.11 9.96 -11.70
CA LYS A 197 -17.30 9.36 -12.32
C LYS A 197 -17.76 8.03 -11.69
N GLY A 198 -16.86 7.29 -11.04
CA GLY A 198 -17.17 6.00 -10.41
C GLY A 198 -18.26 6.07 -9.34
N TYR A 199 -18.38 7.19 -8.63
CA TYR A 199 -19.45 7.37 -7.63
C TYR A 199 -20.82 7.60 -8.28
N SER A 200 -20.88 8.40 -9.36
CA SER A 200 -22.12 8.60 -10.11
C SER A 200 -22.62 7.30 -10.73
N TYR A 201 -21.71 6.46 -11.27
CA TYR A 201 -22.06 5.12 -11.73
C TYR A 201 -22.59 4.25 -10.59
N SER A 202 -21.86 4.19 -9.47
CA SER A 202 -22.26 3.39 -8.30
C SER A 202 -23.62 3.82 -7.74
N ARG A 203 -23.93 5.11 -7.83
CA ARG A 203 -25.21 5.69 -7.44
C ARG A 203 -26.31 5.42 -8.46
N GLY A 204 -26.02 5.37 -9.77
CA GLY A 204 -27.03 5.09 -10.79
C GLY A 204 -27.40 3.61 -10.93
N ALA A 205 -26.49 2.69 -10.58
CA ALA A 205 -26.64 1.25 -10.83
C ALA A 205 -27.83 0.57 -10.12
N HIS A 206 -28.48 1.22 -9.15
CA HIS A 206 -29.70 0.69 -8.50
C HIS A 206 -31.00 1.22 -9.13
N LEU A 207 -30.96 2.31 -9.92
CA LEU A 207 -32.14 2.87 -10.58
C LEU A 207 -32.56 2.11 -11.85
N SER A 208 -31.77 1.09 -12.24
CA SER A 208 -31.94 0.31 -13.47
C SER A 208 -32.39 -1.14 -13.24
N ARG A 209 -32.90 -1.47 -12.05
CA ARG A 209 -33.46 -2.78 -11.70
C ARG A 209 -34.87 -2.61 -11.18
#